data_AF-A0A5P2UF05-F1
#
_entry.id   AF-A0A5P2UF05-F1
#
_cell.length_a   1.000
_cell.length_b   1.000
_cell.length_c   1.000
_cell.angle_alpha   90.00
_cell.angle_beta   90.00
_cell.angle_gamma   90.00
#
_symmetry.space_group_name_H-M   'P 1'
#
loop_
_entity.id
_entity.type
_entity.pdbx_description
1 polymer ?
#
loop_
_entity_poly.entity_id
_entity_poly.type
_entity_poly.pdbx_seq_one_letter_code
_entity_poly.pdbx_strand_id
1 'polypeptide(L)'
;MGPLLAALPDAFGTVPYAGFRFPGSAAVRRRPDLAEGANCQLFSYAVLRHFGRAVPPLRSDDLWSDTRHTTGVARPQVLDLLLFGADRDPYGAHVGVWAGGGTVLHLCAEVGRPALWTLADFAGRPRYRVLIGAKRVR
;
A
#
# COMPACT_ATOMS: atom_id res chain seq x y z
N MET A 1 6.77 -12.16 14.28
CA MET A 1 6.97 -11.18 13.19
C MET A 1 6.99 -11.94 11.88
N GLY A 2 6.12 -11.62 10.92
CA GLY A 2 6.10 -12.32 9.63
C GLY A 2 7.39 -12.10 8.81
N PRO A 3 7.73 -12.99 7.87
CA PRO A 3 8.99 -12.94 7.11
C PRO A 3 9.18 -11.63 6.33
N LEU A 4 8.08 -10.99 5.90
CA LEU A 4 8.14 -9.68 5.23
C LEU A 4 8.70 -8.58 6.13
N LEU A 5 8.25 -8.49 7.38
CA LEU A 5 8.71 -7.45 8.31
C LEU A 5 10.18 -7.64 8.70
N ALA A 6 10.62 -8.88 8.85
CA ALA A 6 12.01 -9.19 9.19
C ALA A 6 13.00 -8.79 8.07
N ALA A 7 12.53 -8.67 6.84
CA ALA A 7 13.33 -8.28 5.68
C ALA A 7 13.26 -6.78 5.35
N LEU A 8 12.44 -6.01 6.07
CA LEU A 8 12.37 -4.55 5.91
C LEU A 8 13.37 -3.85 6.84
N PRO A 9 14.03 -2.78 6.38
CA PRO A 9 14.84 -1.94 7.25
C PRO A 9 14.00 -1.31 8.36
N ASP A 10 14.57 -1.13 9.56
CA ASP A 10 13.88 -0.53 10.72
C ASP A 10 13.25 0.84 10.41
N ALA A 11 13.86 1.61 9.52
CA ALA A 11 13.34 2.90 9.08
C ALA A 11 11.93 2.81 8.45
N PHE A 12 11.54 1.65 7.90
CA PHE A 12 10.17 1.44 7.44
C PHE A 12 9.17 1.37 8.58
N GLY A 13 9.57 1.05 9.81
CA GLY A 13 8.68 1.01 10.96
C GLY A 13 8.31 2.39 11.53
N THR A 14 9.02 3.44 11.12
CA THR A 14 8.89 4.79 11.69
C THR A 14 8.37 5.83 10.70
N VAL A 15 8.03 5.44 9.47
CA VAL A 15 7.59 6.37 8.41
C VAL A 15 6.30 7.09 8.80
N PRO A 16 6.29 8.42 8.96
CA PRO A 16 5.08 9.13 9.32
C PRO A 16 4.07 9.17 8.16
N TYR A 17 2.79 9.14 8.50
CA TYR A 17 1.74 9.38 7.52
C TYR A 17 1.79 10.84 7.03
N ALA A 18 1.88 11.01 5.71
CA ALA A 18 1.83 12.31 5.04
C ALA A 18 0.95 12.21 3.79
N GLY A 19 -0.34 12.54 3.91
CA GLY A 19 -1.33 12.36 2.85
C GLY A 19 -1.01 13.07 1.52
N PHE A 20 -0.31 14.21 1.56
CA PHE A 20 0.12 14.97 0.37
C PHE A 20 1.33 14.36 -0.34
N ARG A 21 2.02 13.40 0.29
CA ARG A 21 3.15 12.66 -0.29
C ARG A 21 2.64 11.36 -0.89
N PHE A 22 2.19 11.45 -2.13
CA PHE A 22 1.59 10.34 -2.88
C PHE A 22 2.32 10.11 -4.21
N PRO A 23 2.18 8.94 -4.86
CA PRO A 23 2.88 8.66 -6.13
C PRO A 23 2.61 9.75 -7.17
N GLY A 24 3.69 10.33 -7.70
CA GLY A 24 3.60 11.40 -8.69
C GLY A 24 3.32 12.80 -8.13
N SER A 25 3.23 13.01 -6.80
CA SER A 25 3.09 14.36 -6.25
C SER A 25 4.38 15.19 -6.41
N ALA A 26 4.27 16.51 -6.45
CA ALA A 26 5.44 17.41 -6.58
C ALA A 26 6.44 17.24 -5.42
N ALA A 27 5.94 16.96 -4.21
CA ALA A 27 6.78 16.68 -3.04
C ALA A 27 7.64 15.44 -3.24
N VAL A 28 7.06 14.37 -3.80
CA VAL A 28 7.77 13.10 -4.07
C VAL A 28 8.74 13.24 -5.24
N ARG A 29 8.41 14.01 -6.28
CA ARG A 29 9.35 14.28 -7.39
C ARG A 29 10.62 14.98 -6.91
N ARG A 30 10.53 15.89 -5.94
CA ARG A 30 11.70 16.57 -5.37
C ARG A 30 12.47 15.71 -4.37
N ARG A 31 11.76 14.90 -3.58
CA ARG A 31 12.30 14.05 -2.51
C ARG A 31 11.63 12.68 -2.61
N PRO A 32 12.20 11.69 -3.31
CA PRO A 32 11.53 10.41 -3.61
C PRO A 32 11.63 9.36 -2.49
N ASP A 33 12.34 9.65 -1.41
CA ASP A 33 12.46 8.80 -0.23
C ASP A 33 11.25 8.94 0.74
N LEU A 34 11.31 8.19 1.84
CA LEU A 34 10.29 8.14 2.89
C LEU A 34 10.61 9.01 4.11
N ALA A 35 11.73 9.75 4.11
CA ALA A 35 12.19 10.47 5.30
C ALA A 35 11.19 11.55 5.75
N GLU A 36 10.50 12.18 4.79
CA GLU A 36 9.43 13.16 5.04
C GLU A 36 8.03 12.52 5.16
N GLY A 37 7.95 11.19 5.23
CA GLY A 37 6.69 10.45 5.29
C GLY A 37 6.10 10.08 3.93
N ALA A 38 4.94 9.43 3.99
CA ALA A 38 4.24 8.93 2.82
C ALA A 38 2.73 8.78 3.08
N ASN A 39 1.93 8.78 2.02
CA ASN A 39 0.59 8.23 2.08
C ASN A 39 0.63 6.69 1.96
N CYS A 40 -0.54 6.05 2.05
CA CYS A 40 -0.69 4.60 1.95
C CYS A 40 0.00 4.02 0.69
N GLN A 41 -0.31 4.59 -0.48
CA GLN A 41 0.15 4.07 -1.77
C GLN A 41 1.65 4.27 -1.98
N LEU A 42 2.21 5.44 -1.66
CA LEU A 42 3.65 5.70 -1.76
C LEU A 42 4.43 4.77 -0.84
N PHE A 43 3.95 4.56 0.38
CA PHE A 43 4.56 3.63 1.33
C PHE A 43 4.54 2.19 0.78
N SER A 44 3.39 1.72 0.28
CA SER A 44 3.29 0.40 -0.35
C SER A 44 4.25 0.24 -1.52
N TYR A 45 4.39 1.26 -2.38
CA TYR A 45 5.32 1.19 -3.52
C TYR A 45 6.78 1.20 -3.07
N ALA A 46 7.11 1.91 -2.01
CA ALA A 46 8.45 1.89 -1.44
C ALA A 46 8.80 0.52 -0.83
N VAL A 47 7.84 -0.14 -0.17
CA VAL A 47 8.00 -1.53 0.30
C VAL A 47 8.29 -2.44 -0.90
N LEU A 48 7.50 -2.37 -1.97
CA LEU A 48 7.73 -3.18 -3.16
C LEU A 48 9.09 -2.91 -3.82
N ARG A 49 9.48 -1.64 -3.91
CA ARG A 49 10.77 -1.21 -4.47
C ARG A 49 11.95 -1.77 -3.67
N HIS A 50 11.85 -1.85 -2.35
CA HIS A 50 12.86 -2.50 -1.50
C HIS A 50 13.08 -3.97 -1.90
N PHE A 51 12.02 -4.67 -2.30
CA PHE A 51 12.08 -6.05 -2.81
C PHE A 51 12.28 -6.12 -4.34
N GLY A 52 12.78 -5.06 -4.97
CA GLY A 52 13.09 -5.04 -6.40
C GLY A 52 11.89 -4.94 -7.34
N ARG A 53 10.69 -4.63 -6.82
CA ARG A 53 9.45 -4.51 -7.62
C ARG A 53 9.08 -3.04 -7.80
N ALA A 54 9.25 -2.52 -9.00
CA ALA A 54 8.93 -1.12 -9.31
C ALA A 54 7.50 -0.99 -9.84
N VAL A 55 6.75 -0.04 -9.28
CA VAL A 55 5.43 0.37 -9.78
C VAL A 55 5.55 1.80 -10.30
N PRO A 56 5.02 2.12 -11.50
CA PRO A 56 4.94 3.50 -11.94
C PRO A 56 4.10 4.34 -10.96
N PRO A 57 4.16 5.68 -11.01
CA PRO A 57 3.46 6.56 -10.09
C PRO A 57 1.95 6.64 -10.35
N LEU A 58 1.29 5.48 -10.47
CA LEU A 58 -0.15 5.33 -10.68
C LEU A 58 -0.91 5.80 -9.43
N ARG A 59 -2.07 6.43 -9.61
CA ARG A 59 -3.05 6.65 -8.55
C ARG A 59 -3.89 5.38 -8.35
N SER A 60 -4.81 5.35 -7.39
CA SER A 60 -5.46 4.10 -6.98
C SER A 60 -6.39 3.53 -8.05
N ASP A 61 -7.08 4.41 -8.78
CA ASP A 61 -7.89 4.15 -9.97
C ASP A 61 -7.04 3.73 -11.18
N ASP A 62 -5.92 4.42 -11.42
CA ASP A 62 -4.95 4.03 -12.45
C ASP A 62 -4.34 2.65 -12.15
N LEU A 63 -3.98 2.38 -10.89
CA LEU A 63 -3.45 1.09 -10.43
C LEU A 63 -4.47 -0.03 -10.64
N TRP A 64 -5.74 0.23 -10.34
CA TRP A 64 -6.79 -0.75 -10.56
C TRP A 64 -6.92 -1.11 -12.04
N SER A 65 -6.93 -0.10 -12.90
CA SER A 65 -7.08 -0.23 -14.35
C SER A 65 -5.82 -0.73 -15.07
N ASP A 66 -4.64 -0.55 -14.47
CA ASP A 66 -3.37 -0.91 -15.09
C ASP A 66 -3.27 -2.42 -15.33
N THR A 67 -3.06 -2.78 -16.58
CA THR A 67 -2.81 -4.15 -17.02
C THR A 67 -1.45 -4.27 -17.69
N ARG A 68 -0.60 -3.23 -17.64
CA ARG A 68 0.74 -3.22 -18.25
C ARG A 68 1.82 -3.56 -17.23
N HIS A 69 1.81 -2.89 -16.08
CA HIS A 69 2.83 -3.06 -15.04
C HIS A 69 2.38 -4.00 -13.92
N THR A 70 1.06 -4.15 -13.77
CA THR A 70 0.43 -4.98 -12.77
C THR A 70 -0.60 -5.92 -13.39
N THR A 71 -0.99 -6.94 -12.64
CA THR A 71 -2.06 -7.86 -12.99
C THR A 71 -3.00 -8.06 -11.81
N GLY A 72 -4.29 -8.27 -12.07
CA GLY A 72 -5.23 -8.68 -11.03
C GLY A 72 -4.93 -10.10 -10.55
N VAL A 73 -5.12 -10.35 -9.25
CA VAL A 73 -4.93 -11.67 -8.65
C VAL A 73 -6.09 -12.02 -7.72
N ALA A 74 -6.58 -13.27 -7.81
CA ALA A 74 -7.67 -13.75 -6.96
C ALA A 74 -7.19 -14.24 -5.58
N ARG A 75 -5.94 -14.69 -5.48
CA ARG A 75 -5.32 -15.18 -4.25
C ARG A 75 -4.02 -14.42 -3.98
N PRO A 76 -4.04 -13.44 -3.05
CA PRO A 76 -2.85 -12.65 -2.74
C PRO A 76 -1.70 -13.51 -2.22
N GLN A 77 -0.49 -13.20 -2.67
CA GLN A 77 0.79 -13.68 -2.17
C GLN A 77 1.55 -12.53 -1.53
N VAL A 78 2.59 -12.85 -0.75
CA VAL A 78 3.42 -11.83 -0.10
C VAL A 78 3.95 -10.87 -1.17
N LEU A 79 3.88 -9.56 -0.90
CA LEU A 79 4.18 -8.46 -1.84
C LEU A 79 3.08 -8.13 -2.88
N ASP A 80 1.90 -8.74 -2.81
CA ASP A 80 0.76 -8.22 -3.58
C ASP A 80 0.15 -6.98 -2.93
N LEU A 81 -0.40 -6.09 -3.75
CA LEU A 81 -1.12 -4.91 -3.30
C LEU A 81 -2.59 -5.26 -3.10
N LEU A 82 -3.16 -4.83 -1.98
CA LEU A 82 -4.61 -4.87 -1.75
C LEU A 82 -5.17 -3.45 -1.73
N LEU A 83 -6.33 -3.27 -2.38
CA LEU A 83 -7.05 -2.01 -2.46
C LEU A 83 -8.31 -2.10 -1.61
N PHE A 84 -8.51 -1.11 -0.73
CA PHE A 84 -9.62 -1.03 0.19
C PHE A 84 -10.38 0.28 0.05
N GLY A 85 -11.70 0.25 0.26
CA GLY A 85 -12.55 1.44 0.20
C GLY A 85 -13.79 1.31 1.08
N ALA A 86 -14.61 2.37 1.08
CA ALA A 86 -15.94 2.33 1.71
C ALA A 86 -16.95 1.53 0.87
N ASP A 87 -16.68 1.41 -0.43
CA ASP A 87 -17.42 0.68 -1.44
C ASP A 87 -16.44 0.07 -2.47
N ARG A 88 -16.93 -0.30 -3.65
CA ARG A 88 -16.13 -0.93 -4.72
C ARG A 88 -15.47 0.08 -5.68
N ASP A 89 -15.61 1.38 -5.46
CA ASP A 89 -14.95 2.39 -6.27
C ASP A 89 -13.44 2.43 -5.96
N PRO A 90 -12.55 2.22 -6.96
CA PRO A 90 -11.11 2.33 -6.76
C PRO A 90 -10.61 3.77 -6.59
N TYR A 91 -11.41 4.78 -6.87
CA TYR A 91 -11.02 6.18 -6.70
C TYR A 91 -10.77 6.52 -5.22
N GLY A 92 -9.55 6.95 -4.92
CA GLY A 92 -9.13 7.26 -3.55
C GLY A 92 -8.96 6.03 -2.64
N ALA A 93 -8.91 4.81 -3.21
CA ALA A 93 -8.76 3.59 -2.44
C ALA A 93 -7.49 3.60 -1.57
N HIS A 94 -7.62 3.06 -0.37
CA HIS A 94 -6.51 2.80 0.53
C HIS A 94 -5.72 1.58 0.05
N VAL A 95 -4.40 1.68 0.02
CA VAL A 95 -3.52 0.61 -0.49
C VAL A 95 -2.64 0.07 0.62
N GLY A 96 -2.48 -1.26 0.64
CA GLY A 96 -1.55 -1.96 1.52
C GLY A 96 -0.86 -3.13 0.82
N VAL A 97 0.20 -3.65 1.43
CA VAL A 97 0.97 -4.80 0.92
C VAL A 97 0.59 -6.04 1.72
N TRP A 98 0.22 -7.13 1.04
CA TRP A 98 -0.02 -8.41 1.67
C TRP A 98 1.26 -8.92 2.34
N ALA A 99 1.21 -9.13 3.64
CA ALA A 99 2.33 -9.62 4.45
C ALA A 99 2.29 -11.14 4.70
N GLY A 100 1.24 -11.81 4.21
CA GLY A 100 0.97 -13.22 4.50
C GLY A 100 0.10 -13.40 5.75
N GLY A 101 -0.39 -14.62 5.97
CA GLY A 101 -1.12 -14.98 7.19
C GLY A 101 -2.38 -14.15 7.47
N GLY A 102 -3.05 -13.63 6.44
CA GLY A 102 -4.25 -12.81 6.62
C GLY A 102 -3.98 -11.33 6.95
N THR A 103 -2.72 -10.89 6.92
CA THR A 103 -2.31 -9.56 7.34
C THR A 103 -1.81 -8.69 6.19
N VAL A 104 -2.01 -7.38 6.34
CA VAL A 104 -1.63 -6.36 5.38
C VAL A 104 -0.78 -5.30 6.08
N LEU A 105 0.42 -5.06 5.55
CA LEU A 105 1.27 -3.94 5.94
C LEU A 105 0.80 -2.68 5.21
N HIS A 106 0.47 -1.64 5.95
CA HIS A 106 -0.01 -0.39 5.36
C HIS A 106 0.35 0.80 6.24
N LEU A 107 0.13 2.00 5.70
CA LEU A 107 0.31 3.27 6.40
C LEU A 107 -0.95 4.10 6.21
N CYS A 108 -1.61 4.53 7.29
CA CYS A 108 -2.86 5.29 7.23
C CYS A 108 -2.86 6.47 8.21
N ALA A 109 -3.77 7.42 7.97
CA ALA A 109 -3.93 8.60 8.82
C ALA A 109 -4.33 8.25 10.26
N GLU A 110 -5.15 7.21 10.43
CA GLU A 110 -5.68 6.78 11.75
C GLU A 110 -4.55 6.36 12.71
N VAL A 111 -3.58 5.60 12.21
CA VAL A 111 -2.45 5.13 13.04
C VAL A 111 -1.27 6.10 12.99
N GLY A 112 -1.11 6.86 11.91
CA GLY A 112 -0.03 7.84 11.73
C GLY A 112 1.35 7.25 11.45
N ARG A 113 1.51 5.92 11.59
CA ARG A 113 2.73 5.14 11.33
C ARG A 113 2.37 3.79 10.72
N PRO A 114 3.34 3.02 10.20
CA PRO A 114 3.06 1.76 9.54
C PRO A 114 2.50 0.74 10.53
N ALA A 115 1.52 -0.02 10.07
CA ALA A 115 0.77 -0.96 10.87
C ALA A 115 0.52 -2.26 10.10
N LEU A 116 0.31 -3.33 10.86
CA LEU A 116 -0.25 -4.58 10.35
C LEU A 116 -1.69 -4.69 10.81
N TRP A 117 -2.60 -4.81 9.85
CA TRP A 117 -4.01 -5.10 10.09
C TRP A 117 -4.41 -6.40 9.42
N THR A 118 -5.31 -7.14 10.06
CA THR A 118 -6.01 -8.26 9.45
C THR A 118 -7.11 -7.77 8.52
N LEU A 119 -7.62 -8.64 7.64
CA LEU A 119 -8.80 -8.28 6.83
C LEU A 119 -10.03 -7.95 7.70
N ALA A 120 -10.15 -8.55 8.90
CA ALA A 120 -11.22 -8.23 9.85
C ALA A 120 -11.07 -6.80 10.42
N ASP A 121 -9.84 -6.37 10.69
CA ASP A 121 -9.55 -5.00 11.13
C ASP A 121 -9.97 -3.97 10.07
N PHE A 122 -9.73 -4.27 8.78
CA PHE A 122 -10.24 -3.42 7.68
C PHE A 122 -11.76 -3.43 7.61
N ALA A 123 -12.39 -4.61 7.70
CA ALA A 123 -13.85 -4.76 7.65
C ALA A 123 -14.57 -3.96 8.76
N GLY A 124 -13.95 -3.84 9.94
CA GLY A 124 -14.46 -3.05 11.06
C GLY A 124 -14.39 -1.53 10.87
N ARG A 125 -13.74 -1.03 9.81
CA ARG A 125 -13.52 0.40 9.56
C ARG A 125 -14.35 0.88 8.37
N PRO A 126 -15.35 1.78 8.56
CA PRO A 126 -16.24 2.20 7.48
C PRO A 126 -15.55 2.69 6.21
N ARG A 127 -14.39 3.34 6.34
CA ARG A 127 -13.61 3.88 5.22
C ARG A 127 -12.88 2.82 4.38
N TYR A 128 -12.65 1.64 4.94
CA TYR A 128 -11.81 0.60 4.33
C TYR A 128 -12.50 -0.78 4.30
N ARG A 129 -13.78 -0.84 4.68
CA ARG A 129 -14.51 -2.08 4.94
C ARG A 129 -14.61 -3.01 3.73
N VAL A 130 -14.51 -2.47 2.52
CA VAL A 130 -14.61 -3.22 1.28
C VAL A 130 -13.21 -3.47 0.73
N LEU A 131 -12.84 -4.75 0.59
CA LEU A 131 -11.74 -5.15 -0.27
C LEU A 131 -12.19 -5.04 -1.73
N ILE A 132 -11.67 -4.05 -2.45
CA ILE A 132 -11.97 -3.80 -3.87
C ILE A 132 -11.32 -4.90 -4.72
N GLY A 133 -10.07 -5.25 -4.39
CA GLY A 133 -9.35 -6.32 -5.07
C GLY A 133 -7.86 -6.31 -4.75
N ALA A 134 -7.11 -7.13 -5.50
CA ALA A 134 -5.67 -7.27 -5.34
C ALA A 134 -4.93 -7.18 -6.68
N LYS A 135 -3.73 -6.60 -6.64
CA LYS A 135 -2.85 -6.38 -7.79
C LYS A 135 -1.45 -6.90 -7.50
N ARG A 136 -0.84 -7.58 -8.47
CA ARG A 136 0.55 -8.04 -8.43
C ARG A 136 1.39 -7.27 -9.43
N VAL A 137 2.58 -6.86 -9.02
CA VAL A 137 3.59 -6.28 -9.93
C VAL A 137 4.21 -7.38 -10.79
N ARG A 138 4.31 -7.14 -12.09
CA ARG A 138 4.94 -8.06 -13.04
C ARG A 138 6.46 -8.07 -12.92
#